data_AF-A0A7V9DK91-F1
#
_entry.id   AF-A0A7V9DK91-F1
#
_cell.length_a   1.000
_cell.length_b   1.000
_cell.length_c   1.000
_cell.angle_alpha   90.00
_cell.angle_beta   90.00
_cell.angle_gamma   90.00
#
_symmetry.space_group_name_H-M   'P 1'
#
loop_
_entity.id
_entity.type
_entity.pdbx_description
1 polymer ?
#
loop_
_entity_poly.entity_id
_entity_poly.type
_entity_poly.pdbx_seq_one_letter_code
_entity_poly.pdbx_strand_id
1 'polypeptide(L)'
;MTGFSTFQFTDDKVRALIEARRVARRTVAVVIPTRVAESGIALVMAALLPLFSASALDSLKRSGINALSEPGKLDDALASAGLLVLDDVEIECPSVFDAPESAIRAFLGAGPVTLASQYAGETAVAEALHEAVRQFTGLDERVTLRHWFRVVLAGPSASSPA
;
A
#
# COMPACT_ATOMS: atom_id res chain seq x y z
N MET A 1 3.37 -16.83 -9.67
CA MET A 1 3.10 -16.46 -8.27
C MET A 1 2.65 -15.01 -8.27
N THR A 2 1.72 -14.63 -7.41
CA THR A 2 1.26 -13.23 -7.29
C THR A 2 1.46 -12.77 -5.86
N GLY A 3 2.21 -11.68 -5.68
CA GLY A 3 2.30 -10.98 -4.40
C GLY A 3 1.57 -9.65 -4.50
N PHE A 4 0.36 -9.59 -3.95
CA PHE A 4 -0.45 -8.37 -3.94
C PHE A 4 -0.28 -7.67 -2.60
N SER A 5 0.33 -6.48 -2.62
CA SER A 5 0.63 -5.71 -1.42
C SER A 5 1.35 -6.50 -0.32
N THR A 6 2.17 -7.50 -0.69
CA THR A 6 2.81 -8.41 0.28
C THR A 6 4.29 -8.09 0.49
N PHE A 7 5.05 -7.87 -0.59
CA PHE A 7 6.49 -7.59 -0.51
C PHE A 7 6.83 -6.29 0.24
N GLN A 8 5.89 -5.35 0.32
CA GLN A 8 6.02 -4.13 1.11
C GLN A 8 6.30 -4.39 2.59
N PHE A 9 5.74 -5.47 3.13
CA PHE A 9 5.80 -5.84 4.54
C PHE A 9 6.95 -6.79 4.90
N THR A 10 7.77 -7.19 3.92
CA THR A 10 8.93 -8.04 4.20
C THR A 10 10.13 -7.17 4.60
N ASP A 11 10.88 -7.62 5.62
CA ASP A 11 12.13 -6.99 6.06
C ASP A 11 13.17 -6.96 4.94
N ASP A 12 13.35 -8.10 4.24
CA ASP A 12 14.23 -8.22 3.08
C ASP A 12 13.41 -8.46 1.80
N LYS A 13 13.14 -7.35 1.11
CA LYS A 13 12.31 -7.29 -0.10
C LYS A 13 12.95 -8.05 -1.27
N VAL A 14 14.27 -7.99 -1.41
CA VAL A 14 15.00 -8.66 -2.50
C VAL A 14 15.01 -10.16 -2.27
N ARG A 15 15.29 -10.61 -1.04
CA ARG A 15 15.26 -12.05 -0.71
C ARG A 15 13.86 -12.64 -0.90
N ALA A 16 12.81 -11.90 -0.55
CA ALA A 16 11.44 -12.32 -0.80
C ALA A 16 11.16 -12.47 -2.30
N LEU A 17 11.65 -11.57 -3.15
CA LEU A 17 11.54 -11.67 -4.61
C LEU A 17 12.36 -12.83 -5.20
N ILE A 18 13.57 -13.09 -4.68
CA ILE A 18 14.39 -14.26 -5.05
C ILE A 18 13.62 -15.54 -4.76
N GLU A 19 12.97 -15.63 -3.60
CA GLU A 19 12.17 -16.79 -3.22
C GLU A 19 10.92 -16.92 -4.08
N ALA A 20 10.24 -15.80 -4.38
CA ALA A 20 9.12 -15.78 -5.32
C ALA A 20 9.52 -16.28 -6.70
N ARG A 21 10.70 -15.87 -7.21
CA ARG A 21 11.28 -16.38 -8.46
C ARG A 21 11.55 -17.89 -8.38
N ARG A 22 12.12 -18.38 -7.29
CA ARG A 22 12.45 -19.81 -7.09
C ARG A 22 11.21 -20.70 -7.17
N VAL A 23 10.08 -20.25 -6.62
CA VAL A 23 8.82 -21.02 -6.61
C VAL A 23 7.96 -20.80 -7.86
N ALA A 24 8.14 -19.67 -8.55
CA ALA A 24 7.41 -19.36 -9.77
C ALA A 24 7.92 -20.19 -10.95
N ARG A 25 7.02 -20.87 -11.67
CA ARG A 25 7.38 -21.64 -12.86
C ARG A 25 7.86 -20.79 -14.04
N ARG A 26 7.34 -19.57 -14.18
CA ARG A 26 7.62 -18.67 -15.31
C ARG A 26 7.60 -17.19 -14.95
N THR A 27 6.58 -16.76 -14.20
CA THR A 27 6.37 -15.34 -13.90
C THR A 27 6.03 -15.08 -12.44
N VAL A 28 6.51 -13.94 -11.96
CA VAL A 28 6.16 -13.32 -10.69
C VAL A 28 5.36 -12.05 -11.01
N ALA A 29 4.14 -11.96 -10.51
CA ALA A 29 3.35 -10.75 -10.54
C ALA A 29 3.54 -10.00 -9.22
N VAL A 30 4.04 -8.77 -9.29
CA VAL A 30 4.21 -7.89 -8.14
C VAL A 30 3.24 -6.74 -8.26
N VAL A 31 2.37 -6.58 -7.27
CA VAL A 31 1.39 -5.48 -7.23
C VAL A 31 1.65 -4.63 -6.00
N ILE A 32 1.98 -3.37 -6.22
CA ILE A 32 2.27 -2.40 -5.15
C ILE A 32 1.46 -1.11 -5.35
N PRO A 33 1.04 -0.43 -4.27
CA PRO A 33 0.54 0.93 -4.33
C PRO A 33 1.53 1.83 -5.07
N THR A 34 1.01 2.77 -5.84
CA THR A 34 1.75 3.85 -6.50
C THR A 34 0.98 5.15 -6.30
N ARG A 35 1.60 6.28 -6.65
CA ARG A 35 1.01 7.63 -6.47
C ARG A 35 0.45 7.83 -5.07
N VAL A 36 1.19 7.37 -4.06
CA VAL A 36 0.73 7.30 -2.67
C VAL A 36 0.29 8.67 -2.16
N ALA A 37 0.95 9.75 -2.59
CA ALA A 37 0.58 11.13 -2.23
C ALA A 37 -0.79 11.57 -2.78
N GLU A 38 -1.28 10.94 -3.85
CA GLU A 38 -2.59 11.23 -4.46
C GLU A 38 -3.69 10.27 -4.00
N SER A 39 -3.31 9.19 -3.30
CA SER A 39 -4.25 8.16 -2.84
C SER A 39 -5.20 8.71 -1.78
N GLY A 40 -6.51 8.57 -2.00
CA GLY A 40 -7.54 8.93 -1.02
C GLY A 40 -7.37 8.19 0.30
N ILE A 41 -6.92 6.93 0.26
CA ILE A 41 -6.62 6.15 1.48
C ILE A 41 -5.47 6.81 2.24
N ALA A 42 -4.40 7.20 1.56
CA ALA A 42 -3.25 7.84 2.20
C ALA A 42 -3.59 9.23 2.75
N LEU A 43 -4.41 10.01 2.04
CA LEU A 43 -4.88 11.32 2.48
C LEU A 43 -5.76 11.23 3.73
N VAL A 44 -6.68 10.26 3.80
CA VAL A 44 -7.46 10.01 5.03
C VAL A 44 -6.56 9.58 6.18
N MET A 45 -5.62 8.67 5.94
CA MET A 45 -4.65 8.24 6.97
C MET A 45 -3.75 9.38 7.45
N ALA A 46 -3.37 10.32 6.58
CA ALA A 46 -2.54 11.46 6.93
C ALA A 46 -3.22 12.39 7.95
N ALA A 47 -4.56 12.51 7.90
CA ALA A 47 -5.33 13.28 8.89
C ALA A 47 -5.20 12.73 10.32
N LEU A 48 -4.87 11.44 10.46
CA LEU A 48 -4.69 10.80 11.76
C LEU A 48 -3.30 10.97 12.34
N LEU A 49 -2.31 11.49 11.60
CA LEU A 49 -0.92 11.64 12.07
C LEU A 49 -0.79 12.30 13.45
N PRO A 50 -1.56 13.37 13.80
CA PRO A 50 -1.50 13.98 15.13
C PRO A 50 -2.02 13.09 16.27
N LEU A 51 -2.78 12.04 15.94
CA LEU A 51 -3.38 11.10 16.90
C LEU A 51 -2.51 9.86 17.15
N PHE A 52 -1.33 9.78 16.54
CA PHE A 52 -0.36 8.73 16.85
C PHE A 52 0.60 9.16 17.94
N SER A 53 1.03 8.20 18.76
CA SER A 53 2.19 8.40 19.62
C SER A 53 3.48 8.55 18.79
N ALA A 54 4.50 9.21 19.36
CA ALA A 54 5.80 9.35 18.71
C ALA A 54 6.42 7.98 18.35
N SER A 55 6.29 6.99 19.24
CA SER A 55 6.80 5.63 18.99
C SER A 55 6.07 4.91 17.85
N ALA A 56 4.76 5.12 17.71
CA ALA A 56 3.99 4.56 16.60
C ALA A 56 4.38 5.21 15.27
N LEU A 57 4.55 6.53 15.23
CA LEU A 57 5.04 7.24 14.04
C LEU A 57 6.43 6.75 13.60
N ASP A 58 7.33 6.55 14.56
CA ASP A 58 8.66 6.03 14.27
C ASP A 58 8.63 4.57 13.76
N SER A 59 7.73 3.75 14.29
CA SER A 59 7.50 2.38 13.80
C SER A 59 6.98 2.39 12.36
N LEU A 60 6.00 3.24 12.04
CA LEU A 60 5.47 3.39 10.68
C LEU A 60 6.55 3.83 9.70
N LYS A 61 7.39 4.81 10.07
CA LYS A 61 8.53 5.25 9.24
C LYS A 61 9.52 4.12 8.98
N ARG A 62 9.88 3.36 10.02
CA ARG A 62 10.84 2.23 9.89
C ARG A 62 10.29 1.05 9.11
N SER A 63 8.97 0.87 9.05
CA SER A 63 8.35 -0.25 8.32
C SER A 63 8.75 -0.29 6.84
N GLY A 64 9.07 0.87 6.23
CA GLY A 64 9.39 0.96 4.82
C GLY A 64 8.27 0.44 3.91
N ILE A 65 7.01 0.48 4.38
CA ILE A 65 5.85 -0.07 3.69
C ILE A 65 5.71 0.52 2.27
N ASN A 66 6.00 1.81 2.10
CA ASN A 66 5.94 2.50 0.81
C ASN A 66 7.29 2.50 0.06
N ALA A 67 8.33 1.85 0.57
CA ALA A 67 9.68 1.97 0.00
C ALA A 67 9.76 1.42 -1.44
N LEU A 68 8.95 0.41 -1.78
CA LEU A 68 8.89 -0.11 -3.16
C LEU A 68 8.14 0.81 -4.12
N SER A 69 7.31 1.71 -3.59
CA SER A 69 6.50 2.67 -4.36
C SER A 69 7.28 3.92 -4.76
N GLU A 70 8.48 4.13 -4.22
CA GLU A 70 9.37 5.20 -4.65
C GLU A 70 9.89 4.95 -6.09
N PRO A 71 10.11 6.00 -6.89
CA PRO A 71 10.61 5.87 -8.26
C PRO A 71 11.86 4.99 -8.35
N GLY A 72 11.82 3.96 -9.20
CA GLY A 72 12.92 3.03 -9.46
C GLY A 72 13.17 1.95 -8.40
N LYS A 73 12.59 2.04 -7.19
CA LYS A 73 12.90 1.08 -6.12
C LYS A 73 12.42 -0.34 -6.39
N LEU A 74 11.24 -0.48 -7.00
CA LEU A 74 10.76 -1.79 -7.42
C LEU A 74 11.65 -2.38 -8.53
N ASP A 75 12.05 -1.56 -9.50
CA ASP A 75 12.89 -1.97 -10.62
C ASP A 75 14.27 -2.47 -10.14
N ASP A 76 14.89 -1.72 -9.24
CA ASP A 76 16.16 -2.09 -8.59
C ASP A 76 16.04 -3.41 -7.80
N ALA A 77 14.94 -3.57 -7.06
CA ALA A 77 14.68 -4.78 -6.28
C ALA A 77 14.46 -6.01 -7.17
N LEU A 78 13.72 -5.85 -8.28
CA LEU A 78 13.50 -6.91 -9.27
C LEU A 78 14.81 -7.30 -9.97
N ALA A 79 15.59 -6.31 -10.41
CA ALA A 79 16.89 -6.55 -11.04
C ALA A 79 17.86 -7.27 -10.08
N SER A 80 17.92 -6.84 -8.82
CA SER A 80 18.72 -7.49 -7.78
C SER A 80 18.27 -8.93 -7.50
N ALA A 81 16.98 -9.23 -7.68
CA ALA A 81 16.44 -10.57 -7.60
C ALA A 81 16.63 -11.40 -8.89
N GLY A 82 17.31 -10.85 -9.91
CA GLY A 82 17.51 -11.47 -11.22
C GLY A 82 16.20 -11.74 -11.96
N LEU A 83 15.26 -10.80 -11.85
CA LEU A 83 13.99 -10.76 -12.57
C LEU A 83 14.04 -9.63 -13.61
N LEU A 84 13.56 -9.91 -14.82
CA LEU A 84 13.35 -8.93 -15.89
C LEU A 84 11.87 -8.58 -15.98
N VAL A 85 11.57 -7.29 -16.07
CA VAL A 85 10.22 -6.78 -16.33
C VAL A 85 9.79 -7.22 -17.73
N LEU A 86 8.63 -7.88 -17.80
CA LEU A 86 8.00 -8.34 -19.04
C LEU A 86 6.80 -7.45 -19.40
N ASP A 87 6.08 -6.97 -18.38
CA ASP A 87 4.94 -6.07 -18.52
C ASP A 87 4.86 -5.18 -17.28
N ASP A 88 4.39 -3.96 -17.46
CA ASP A 88 4.31 -2.92 -16.43
C ASP A 88 3.14 -1.99 -16.71
N VAL A 89 2.15 -2.00 -15.81
CA VAL A 89 0.95 -1.19 -15.95
C VAL A 89 0.60 -0.54 -14.62
N GLU A 90 0.21 0.73 -14.68
CA GLU A 90 -0.45 1.41 -13.57
C GLU A 90 -1.97 1.33 -13.76
N ILE A 91 -2.67 0.86 -12.73
CA ILE A 91 -4.12 0.70 -12.74
C ILE A 91 -4.72 1.56 -11.63
N GLU A 92 -5.67 2.40 -11.99
CA GLU A 92 -6.54 3.05 -11.01
C GLU A 92 -7.56 2.04 -10.47
N CYS A 93 -7.61 1.91 -9.15
CA CYS A 93 -8.54 1.05 -8.44
C CYS A 93 -9.25 1.92 -7.39
N PRO A 94 -10.43 2.48 -7.63
CA PRO A 94 -11.12 3.26 -6.61
C PRO A 94 -11.76 2.34 -5.55
N SER A 95 -11.65 2.69 -4.28
CA SER A 95 -12.48 2.12 -3.21
C SER A 95 -13.75 2.92 -3.09
N VAL A 96 -14.91 2.26 -3.21
CA VAL A 96 -16.22 2.90 -3.11
C VAL A 96 -16.96 2.36 -1.89
N PHE A 97 -17.52 3.25 -1.09
CA PHE A 97 -18.37 2.91 0.04
C PHE A 97 -19.74 3.57 -0.14
N ASP A 98 -20.80 2.85 0.23
CA ASP A 98 -22.17 3.33 0.06
C ASP A 98 -22.53 4.50 0.98
N ALA A 99 -21.77 4.71 2.07
CA ALA A 99 -21.98 5.78 3.04
C ALA A 99 -20.68 6.09 3.81
N PRO A 100 -20.53 7.29 4.41
CA PRO A 100 -19.36 7.68 5.19
C PRO A 100 -19.07 6.72 6.34
N GLU A 101 -20.10 6.23 7.03
CA GLU A 101 -19.97 5.33 8.17
C GLU A 101 -19.33 4.00 7.76
N SER A 102 -19.60 3.52 6.53
CA SER A 102 -18.99 2.30 6.00
C SER A 102 -17.50 2.50 5.72
N ALA A 103 -17.11 3.68 5.21
CA ALA A 103 -15.70 4.02 5.04
C ALA A 103 -14.99 4.14 6.40
N ILE A 104 -15.58 4.83 7.36
CA ILE A 104 -15.03 5.01 8.71
C ILE A 104 -14.82 3.65 9.39
N ARG A 105 -15.81 2.74 9.34
CA ARG A 105 -15.65 1.37 9.88
C ARG A 105 -14.50 0.61 9.23
N ALA A 106 -14.31 0.75 7.91
CA ALA A 106 -13.20 0.11 7.21
C ALA A 106 -11.84 0.64 7.69
N PHE A 107 -11.71 1.95 7.92
CA PHE A 107 -10.49 2.54 8.48
C PHE A 107 -10.25 2.14 9.93
N LEU A 108 -11.28 2.12 10.78
CA LEU A 108 -11.15 1.70 12.19
C LEU A 108 -10.62 0.25 12.32
N GLY A 109 -10.92 -0.62 11.34
CA GLY A 109 -10.39 -1.97 11.27
C GLY A 109 -8.92 -2.08 10.80
N ALA A 110 -8.29 -0.98 10.37
CA ALA A 110 -6.91 -1.00 9.89
C ALA A 110 -5.89 -0.94 11.04
N GLY A 111 -4.86 -1.78 10.97
CA GLY A 111 -3.85 -1.91 12.04
C GLY A 111 -3.22 -0.59 12.53
N PRO A 112 -2.78 0.32 11.63
CA PRO A 112 -2.28 1.63 12.08
C PRO A 112 -3.33 2.46 12.81
N VAL A 113 -4.59 2.40 12.40
CA VAL A 113 -5.68 3.16 13.05
C VAL A 113 -5.97 2.61 14.46
N THR A 114 -5.78 1.31 14.68
CA THR A 114 -5.81 0.73 16.03
C THR A 114 -4.74 1.35 16.95
N LEU A 115 -3.52 1.59 16.45
CA LEU A 115 -2.46 2.23 17.25
C LEU A 115 -2.81 3.67 17.63
N ALA A 116 -3.41 4.44 16.70
CA ALA A 116 -3.91 5.78 16.99
C ALA A 116 -5.04 5.74 18.02
N SER A 117 -5.97 4.80 17.89
CA SER A 117 -7.12 4.64 18.80
C SER A 117 -6.68 4.29 20.22
N GLN A 118 -5.64 3.47 20.37
CA GLN A 118 -5.06 3.14 21.68
C GLN A 118 -4.41 4.35 22.36
N TYR A 119 -3.92 5.33 21.61
CA TYR A 119 -3.25 6.52 22.15
C TYR A 119 -4.21 7.69 22.37
N ALA A 120 -5.01 8.04 21.37
CA ALA A 120 -5.88 9.21 21.37
C ALA A 120 -7.35 8.90 21.75
N GLY A 121 -7.71 7.62 21.82
CA GLY A 121 -9.09 7.17 22.03
C GLY A 121 -9.87 7.01 20.71
N GLU A 122 -10.77 6.02 20.69
CA GLU A 122 -11.56 5.68 19.50
C GLU A 122 -12.47 6.82 19.03
N THR A 123 -13.07 7.58 19.95
CA THR A 123 -13.92 8.74 19.61
C THR A 123 -13.16 9.81 18.83
N ALA A 124 -11.97 10.20 19.30
CA ALA A 124 -11.16 11.23 18.63
C ALA A 124 -10.71 10.78 17.24
N VAL A 125 -10.37 9.49 17.09
CA VAL A 125 -10.03 8.90 15.79
C VAL A 125 -11.24 8.86 14.86
N ALA A 126 -12.40 8.45 15.34
CA ALA A 126 -13.63 8.42 14.55
C ALA A 126 -14.05 9.82 14.06
N GLU A 127 -13.93 10.84 14.91
CA GLU A 127 -14.18 12.24 14.54
C GLU A 127 -13.21 12.74 13.45
N ALA A 128 -11.92 12.45 13.61
CA ALA A 128 -10.91 12.82 12.61
C ALA A 128 -11.12 12.10 11.27
N LEU A 129 -11.49 10.82 11.31
CA LEU A 129 -11.88 10.06 10.12
C LEU A 129 -13.11 10.65 9.44
N HIS A 130 -14.12 11.05 10.21
CA HIS A 130 -15.34 11.65 9.69
C HIS A 130 -15.05 12.94 8.92
N GLU A 131 -14.25 13.85 9.48
CA GLU A 131 -13.88 15.07 8.76
C GLU A 131 -13.01 14.77 7.54
N ALA A 132 -12.05 13.84 7.66
CA ALA A 132 -11.15 13.49 6.57
C ALA A 132 -11.89 12.87 5.37
N VAL A 133 -12.90 12.04 5.61
CA VAL A 133 -13.70 11.36 4.57
C VAL A 133 -14.65 12.32 3.86
N ARG A 134 -15.06 13.43 4.50
CA ARG A 134 -16.03 14.38 3.95
C ARG A 134 -15.65 14.93 2.57
N GLN A 135 -14.37 15.21 2.34
CA GLN A 135 -13.88 15.70 1.04
C GLN A 135 -14.01 14.67 -0.10
N PHE A 136 -14.19 13.40 0.22
CA PHE A 136 -14.36 12.29 -0.71
C PHE A 136 -15.80 11.81 -0.83
N THR A 137 -16.73 12.47 -0.12
CA THR A 137 -18.15 12.13 -0.10
C THR A 137 -18.89 12.91 -1.18
N GLY A 138 -19.55 12.18 -2.09
CA GLY A 138 -20.37 12.75 -3.15
C GLY A 138 -21.70 13.31 -2.66
N LEU A 139 -22.44 13.96 -3.56
CA LEU A 139 -23.80 14.44 -3.27
C LEU A 139 -24.80 13.29 -3.04
N ASP A 140 -24.45 12.08 -3.49
CA ASP A 140 -25.18 10.83 -3.28
C ASP A 140 -24.77 10.11 -1.99
N GLU A 141 -24.03 10.80 -1.11
CA GLU A 141 -23.48 10.30 0.17
C GLU A 141 -22.46 9.15 0.02
N ARG A 142 -22.12 8.75 -1.20
CA ARG A 142 -21.10 7.73 -1.43
C ARG A 142 -19.70 8.29 -1.25
N VAL A 143 -18.81 7.50 -0.66
CA VAL A 143 -17.40 7.85 -0.53
C VAL A 143 -16.60 7.16 -1.64
N THR A 144 -15.83 7.92 -2.41
CA THR A 144 -14.93 7.37 -3.43
C THR A 144 -13.48 7.75 -3.16
N LEU A 145 -12.66 6.77 -2.79
CA LEU A 145 -11.23 6.92 -2.53
C LEU A 145 -10.43 6.36 -3.71
N ARG A 146 -10.00 7.25 -4.60
CA ARG A 146 -9.12 6.89 -5.72
C ARG A 146 -7.76 6.45 -5.19
N HIS A 147 -7.24 5.34 -5.71
CA HIS A 147 -5.88 4.90 -5.44
C HIS A 147 -5.37 4.10 -6.65
N TRP A 148 -4.06 3.93 -6.74
CA TRP A 148 -3.41 3.30 -7.88
C TRP A 148 -2.50 2.16 -7.45
N PHE A 149 -2.43 1.14 -8.27
CA PHE A 149 -1.45 0.06 -8.15
C PHE A 149 -0.59 0.00 -9.40
N ARG A 150 0.72 -0.16 -9.20
CA ARG A 150 1.63 -0.61 -10.25
C ARG A 150 1.64 -2.13 -10.24
N VAL A 151 1.35 -2.74 -11.38
CA VAL A 151 1.33 -4.19 -11.61
C VAL A 151 2.48 -4.51 -12.54
N VAL A 152 3.49 -5.22 -12.01
CA VAL A 152 4.65 -5.64 -12.79
C VAL A 152 4.61 -7.16 -12.95
N LEU A 153 4.63 -7.62 -14.19
CA LEU A 153 4.91 -9.01 -14.52
C LEU A 153 6.40 -9.15 -14.80
N ALA A 154 7.08 -9.99 -14.05
CA ALA A 154 8.50 -10.23 -14.22
C ALA A 154 8.81 -11.71 -14.41
N GLY A 155 9.81 -12.02 -15.23
CA GLY A 155 10.32 -13.38 -15.48
C GLY A 155 11.80 -13.49 -15.11
N PRO A 156 12.34 -14.71 -14.98
CA PRO A 156 13.78 -14.90 -14.78
C PRO A 156 14.58 -14.22 -15.90
N SER A 157 15.66 -13.52 -15.53
CA SER A 157 16.65 -13.13 -16.54
C SER A 157 17.20 -14.39 -17.20
N ALA A 158 17.25 -14.42 -18.54
CA ALA A 158 17.91 -15.52 -19.24
C ALA A 158 19.35 -15.61 -18.72
N SER A 159 19.72 -16.77 -18.18
CA SER A 159 21.13 -17.07 -17.91
C SER A 159 21.84 -17.13 -19.25
N SER A 160 22.86 -16.28 -19.46
CA SER A 160 23.81 -16.51 -20.54
C SER A 160 24.35 -17.94 -20.36
N PRO A 161 24.29 -18.82 -21.38
CA PRO A 161 24.93 -20.11 -21.27
C PRO A 161 26.42 -19.89 -21.03
N ALA A 162 26.94 -20.54 -19.98
CA ALA A 162 28.38 -20.65 -19.71
C ALA A 162 29.05 -21.57 -20.74
#